data_AF-A0A8T0I8M1-F1
#
_entry.id   AF-A0A8T0I8M1-F1
#
_cell.length_a   1.000
_cell.length_b   1.000
_cell.length_c   1.000
_cell.angle_alpha   90.00
_cell.angle_beta   90.00
_cell.angle_gamma   90.00
#
_symmetry.space_group_name_H-M   'P 1'
#
loop_
_entity.id
_entity.type
_entity.pdbx_description
1 polymer ?
#
loop_
_entity_poly.entity_id
_entity_poly.type
_entity_poly.pdbx_seq_one_letter_code
_entity_poly.pdbx_strand_id
1 'polypeptide(L)'
;MGATTDDGENSRIPCDDVLDSPPSTLPESGEHDQLAEYASTIDPSHIIHLIRQLLPANKTAAADPASSGELEPLEEPKKVKEACTQEGEQKAECRAGVAGRTSAEDAAASGKRKREEPEAVTNPVAERFVGDATGCAHAECEGRDRHDGRENCGQDLGGAVTGEEDIGEDTCTDGAVQKLSGLSEQEELREEAGCVLWDLAANESQAEFLVDNHILDVLLTILCLPQSDRMREICLGILGNLACHSKPEKVMVNFEGLVPTVIRMLQFEDPPSLCETCRLLSAGLHSDAASAWINALQQEEVLERIMWIAANTMNSQLREKSAELILAIVDSKQEALSALLPTLLCIGLPGLLTDLIEGEVTAITEGTSTCGDAVLDIVLQIAEALSLPDEFATQLASNQKLFSLACQVIRLSQKEEIGPSGITGTVLIANLLTEENNLIGDFLQDGSMATHLLGLLPTVSEDSGARNALWSILQRVSQYLQARPSAMPSDKIASLMAALADGSNLLMDDLDDHREDDEHEDEESASGVAPSCGRQAKLATIANVVRVMEEWLASEASQTENRDAELVRAIQNACQLLGNYSASPDSVMHDQVLGR
;
A
#
# COMPACT_ATOMS: atom_id res chain seq x y z
N MET A 1 47.58 -3.85 -66.90
CA MET A 1 47.25 -3.96 -68.34
C MET A 1 45.81 -3.49 -68.46
N GLY A 2 45.53 -2.20 -68.61
CA GLY A 2 45.55 -1.40 -69.86
C GLY A 2 44.10 -0.92 -70.07
N ALA A 3 43.76 0.29 -69.61
CA ALA A 3 43.49 1.52 -70.41
C ALA A 3 42.06 1.53 -70.99
N THR A 4 41.21 2.57 -70.87
CA THR A 4 41.42 3.99 -71.23
C THR A 4 40.32 4.95 -70.70
N THR A 5 40.73 6.22 -70.45
CA THR A 5 40.06 7.55 -70.61
C THR A 5 38.78 7.87 -69.83
N ASP A 6 38.74 8.81 -68.87
CA ASP A 6 38.99 10.28 -68.85
C ASP A 6 37.83 11.10 -69.45
N ASP A 7 37.04 11.77 -68.59
CA ASP A 7 36.86 13.22 -68.54
C ASP A 7 35.70 13.57 -67.57
N GLY A 8 35.96 14.50 -66.66
CA GLY A 8 35.04 14.95 -65.63
C GLY A 8 34.15 16.11 -66.07
N GLU A 9 32.98 16.20 -65.44
CA GLU A 9 32.34 17.49 -65.20
C GLU A 9 31.52 17.46 -63.90
N ASN A 10 31.71 18.53 -63.13
CA ASN A 10 31.37 18.71 -61.74
C ASN A 10 29.94 19.29 -61.63
N SER A 11 29.04 18.64 -60.90
CA SER A 11 27.87 19.31 -60.32
C SER A 11 27.37 18.59 -59.07
N ARG A 12 27.75 19.18 -57.93
CA ARG A 12 26.94 19.45 -56.74
C ARG A 12 26.28 18.24 -56.04
N ILE A 13 26.90 17.92 -54.91
CA ILE A 13 26.37 17.26 -53.71
C ILE A 13 24.93 17.73 -53.41
N PRO A 14 23.97 16.82 -53.22
CA PRO A 14 22.78 17.07 -52.41
C PRO A 14 23.00 16.57 -50.97
N CYS A 15 22.58 17.42 -50.06
CA CYS A 15 22.59 17.26 -48.62
C CYS A 15 21.85 16.01 -48.13
N ASP A 16 22.36 15.44 -47.04
CA ASP A 16 21.61 14.61 -46.12
C ASP A 16 20.42 15.41 -45.57
N ASP A 17 19.22 14.83 -45.64
CA ASP A 17 18.10 15.18 -44.77
C ASP A 17 17.19 13.96 -44.56
N VAL A 18 17.13 13.56 -43.28
CA VAL A 18 15.93 13.26 -42.49
C VAL A 18 15.06 12.06 -42.92
N LEU A 19 15.20 10.95 -42.16
CA LEU A 19 14.10 10.03 -41.91
C LEU A 19 13.41 10.44 -40.61
N ASP A 20 12.17 10.90 -40.79
CA ASP A 20 11.19 11.33 -39.80
C ASP A 20 10.61 10.10 -39.10
N SER A 21 10.59 10.09 -37.76
CA SER A 21 9.80 9.17 -36.94
C SER A 21 8.98 10.01 -35.95
N PRO A 22 7.68 9.73 -35.77
CA PRO A 22 6.78 10.57 -34.98
C PRO A 22 7.01 10.39 -33.47
N PRO A 23 6.69 11.41 -32.64
CA PRO A 23 7.06 11.45 -31.25
C PRO A 23 6.06 10.69 -30.36
N SER A 24 6.60 9.86 -29.47
CA SER A 24 5.93 9.35 -28.28
C SER A 24 5.68 10.52 -27.32
N THR A 25 4.42 10.86 -27.11
CA THR A 25 3.98 11.85 -26.12
C THR A 25 3.91 11.20 -24.73
N LEU A 26 5.02 11.25 -24.00
CA LEU A 26 5.02 11.22 -22.54
C LEU A 26 4.67 12.63 -22.04
N PRO A 27 3.90 12.78 -20.95
CA PRO A 27 3.70 14.10 -20.36
C PRO A 27 5.03 14.63 -19.83
N GLU A 28 5.44 15.79 -20.34
CA GLU A 28 6.64 16.51 -19.96
C GLU A 28 6.64 16.80 -18.45
N SER A 29 7.50 16.09 -17.71
CA SER A 29 8.02 16.51 -16.42
C SER A 29 9.03 17.66 -16.63
N GLY A 30 8.52 18.80 -17.12
CA GLY A 30 9.29 20.00 -17.33
C GLY A 30 9.54 20.73 -16.01
N GLU A 31 10.39 20.16 -15.14
CA GLU A 31 11.06 20.89 -14.04
C GLU A 31 12.23 20.13 -13.37
N HIS A 32 12.48 18.86 -13.69
CA HIS A 32 13.55 18.09 -13.06
C HIS A 32 14.92 18.14 -13.76
N ASP A 33 14.98 18.52 -15.04
CA ASP A 33 16.23 18.49 -15.81
C ASP A 33 17.06 19.80 -15.76
N GLN A 34 16.54 20.84 -15.11
CA GLN A 34 17.30 22.07 -14.84
C GLN A 34 17.97 22.07 -13.44
N LEU A 35 17.79 21.00 -12.65
CA LEU A 35 18.43 20.84 -11.33
C LEU A 35 19.67 19.93 -11.35
N ALA A 36 19.83 19.09 -12.39
CA ALA A 36 21.00 18.22 -12.51
C ALA A 36 22.30 18.96 -12.87
N GLU A 37 22.20 20.21 -13.36
CA GLU A 37 23.36 21.05 -13.74
C GLU A 37 23.75 22.11 -12.68
N TYR A 38 23.11 22.10 -11.51
CA TYR A 38 23.51 22.88 -10.34
C TYR A 38 24.02 21.97 -9.21
N ALA A 39 25.02 21.13 -9.51
CA ALA A 39 25.95 20.67 -8.48
C ALA A 39 26.79 21.87 -8.00
N SER A 40 26.14 22.81 -7.30
CA SER A 40 26.84 23.82 -6.54
C SER A 40 27.65 23.06 -5.49
N THR A 41 28.97 23.10 -5.62
CA THR A 41 29.92 22.50 -4.69
C THR A 41 29.78 23.19 -3.36
N ILE A 42 28.87 22.70 -2.52
CA ILE A 42 28.79 23.10 -1.12
C ILE A 42 30.13 22.73 -0.48
N ASP A 43 30.78 23.71 0.13
CA ASP A 43 32.09 23.53 0.75
C ASP A 43 32.02 22.41 1.80
N PRO A 44 32.84 21.34 1.71
CA PRO A 44 32.92 20.28 2.71
C PRO A 44 33.06 20.82 4.14
N SER A 45 33.76 21.95 4.31
CA SER A 45 33.93 22.61 5.61
C SER A 45 32.61 23.15 6.17
N HIS A 46 31.72 23.62 5.31
CA HIS A 46 30.39 24.08 5.69
C HIS A 46 29.52 22.91 6.15
N ILE A 47 29.56 21.77 5.43
CA ILE A 47 28.83 20.56 5.84
C ILE A 47 29.30 20.11 7.24
N ILE A 48 30.62 20.05 7.48
CA ILE A 48 31.16 19.69 8.80
C ILE A 48 30.72 20.69 9.89
N HIS A 49 30.62 21.99 9.55
CA HIS A 49 30.10 23.00 10.47
C HIS A 49 28.64 22.72 10.85
N LEU A 50 27.79 22.40 9.88
CA LEU A 50 26.39 22.04 10.11
C LEU A 50 26.26 20.78 10.99
N ILE A 51 27.05 19.73 10.73
CA ILE A 51 27.06 18.50 11.56
C ILE A 51 27.39 18.84 13.02
N ARG A 52 28.37 19.72 13.25
CA ARG A 52 28.73 20.15 14.62
C ARG A 52 27.65 21.01 15.25
N GLN A 53 26.96 21.82 14.44
CA GLN A 53 25.89 22.69 14.91
C GLN A 53 24.70 21.89 15.45
N LEU A 54 24.44 20.68 14.95
CA LEU A 54 23.41 19.78 15.48
C LEU A 54 23.63 19.36 16.94
N LEU A 55 24.87 19.37 17.45
CA LEU A 55 25.13 18.97 18.83
C LEU A 55 24.59 20.01 19.81
N PRO A 56 23.92 19.59 20.90
CA PRO A 56 23.50 20.53 21.94
C PRO A 56 24.72 21.25 22.52
N ALA A 57 24.63 22.57 22.68
CA ALA A 57 25.70 23.34 23.30
C ALA A 57 26.00 22.77 24.68
N ASN A 58 27.26 22.39 24.93
CA ASN A 58 27.71 21.86 26.21
C ASN A 58 27.25 22.79 27.35
N LYS A 59 26.23 22.37 28.11
CA LYS A 59 25.85 23.00 29.38
C LYS A 59 26.85 22.63 30.49
N THR A 60 28.15 22.71 30.23
CA THR A 60 29.20 22.49 31.23
C THR A 60 30.47 23.24 30.88
N ALA A 61 30.49 24.53 31.21
CA ALA A 61 31.71 25.28 31.50
C ALA A 61 31.47 26.38 32.57
N ALA A 62 30.49 26.19 33.45
CA ALA A 62 30.24 27.05 34.60
C ALA A 62 29.47 26.29 35.70
N ALA A 63 30.05 25.19 36.19
CA ALA A 63 29.68 24.64 37.48
C ALA A 63 30.98 24.32 38.22
N ASP A 64 31.26 25.12 39.25
CA ASP A 64 32.33 24.88 40.20
C ASP A 64 32.24 23.45 40.77
N PRO A 65 33.38 22.78 41.03
CA PRO A 65 33.40 21.43 41.57
C PRO A 65 33.20 21.50 43.08
N ALA A 66 31.97 21.76 43.54
CA ALA A 66 31.63 21.69 44.96
C ALA A 66 30.13 21.56 45.24
N SER A 67 29.51 20.43 44.90
CA SER A 67 28.57 19.79 45.82
C SER A 67 28.34 18.32 45.43
N SER A 68 28.59 17.45 46.40
CA SER A 68 28.20 16.06 46.42
C SER A 68 26.68 15.92 46.45
N GLY A 69 26.11 15.14 45.54
CA GLY A 69 24.73 14.65 45.59
C GLY A 69 24.66 13.28 44.93
N GLU A 70 24.18 12.29 45.68
CA GLU A 70 24.13 10.87 45.34
C GLU A 70 23.36 10.57 44.04
N LEU A 71 23.88 9.63 43.25
CA LEU A 71 23.15 8.94 42.19
C LEU A 71 22.11 8.03 42.84
N GLU A 72 20.81 8.32 42.65
CA GLU A 72 19.77 7.32 42.88
C GLU A 72 19.78 6.30 41.73
N PRO A 73 19.74 4.98 42.02
CA PRO A 73 19.61 3.97 40.99
C PRO A 73 18.15 3.84 40.55
N LEU A 74 17.93 3.84 39.23
CA LEU A 74 16.64 3.55 38.60
C LEU A 74 16.16 2.15 39.02
N GLU A 75 14.93 2.08 39.55
CA GLU A 75 14.28 0.86 40.02
C GLU A 75 14.11 -0.18 38.90
N GLU A 76 14.55 -1.42 39.15
CA GLU A 76 14.15 -2.62 38.41
C GLU A 76 12.66 -2.95 38.67
N PRO A 77 11.96 -3.61 37.73
CA PRO A 77 10.55 -3.93 37.89
C PRO A 77 10.31 -4.92 39.04
N LYS A 78 9.39 -4.55 39.93
CA LYS A 78 9.00 -5.27 41.15
C LYS A 78 8.50 -6.68 40.83
N LYS A 79 9.24 -7.69 41.30
CA LYS A 79 8.73 -9.04 41.55
C LYS A 79 7.66 -8.99 42.64
N VAL A 80 6.41 -9.29 42.29
CA VAL A 80 5.37 -9.61 43.26
C VAL A 80 5.69 -10.98 43.87
N LYS A 81 6.08 -10.99 45.15
CA LYS A 81 6.02 -12.17 46.02
C LYS A 81 4.83 -12.00 46.95
N GLU A 82 3.77 -12.78 46.73
CA GLU A 82 2.80 -13.07 47.78
C GLU A 82 3.18 -14.36 48.52
N ALA A 83 2.80 -14.37 49.80
CA ALA A 83 3.34 -15.20 50.84
C ALA A 83 2.77 -16.63 50.86
N CYS A 84 3.62 -17.51 51.39
CA CYS A 84 3.36 -18.89 51.75
C CYS A 84 2.29 -19.00 52.87
N THR A 85 1.31 -19.89 52.68
CA THR A 85 0.82 -20.77 53.77
C THR A 85 0.78 -22.22 53.27
N GLN A 86 1.12 -23.10 54.20
CA GLN A 86 1.53 -24.49 54.04
C GLN A 86 0.39 -25.41 53.59
N GLU A 87 0.72 -26.46 52.83
CA GLU A 87 0.62 -27.87 53.28
C GLU A 87 0.95 -28.84 52.12
N GLY A 88 1.60 -29.96 52.46
CA GLY A 88 1.36 -31.22 51.77
C GLY A 88 2.40 -31.70 50.76
N GLU A 89 3.43 -32.35 51.29
CA GLU A 89 4.32 -33.33 50.66
C GLU A 89 3.66 -34.21 49.58
N GLN A 90 4.35 -34.50 48.47
CA GLN A 90 4.99 -35.81 48.22
C GLN A 90 5.71 -35.88 46.86
N LYS A 91 6.94 -36.39 46.94
CA LYS A 91 7.85 -36.83 45.87
C LYS A 91 7.23 -37.92 45.00
N ALA A 92 7.53 -37.93 43.69
CA ALA A 92 8.04 -39.13 43.01
C ALA A 92 8.69 -38.79 41.65
N GLU A 93 10.01 -38.95 41.65
CA GLU A 93 10.93 -39.33 40.58
C GLU A 93 10.38 -40.37 39.59
N CYS A 94 10.69 -40.24 38.28
CA CYS A 94 11.44 -41.24 37.46
C CYS A 94 11.13 -41.18 35.94
N ARG A 95 12.13 -40.70 35.18
CA ARG A 95 12.89 -41.37 34.11
C ARG A 95 12.21 -42.46 33.20
N ALA A 96 12.25 -42.16 31.89
CA ALA A 96 12.67 -42.98 30.73
C ALA A 96 11.94 -44.29 30.31
N GLY A 97 11.80 -44.45 28.99
CA GLY A 97 11.59 -45.73 28.28
C GLY A 97 10.60 -45.59 27.10
N VAL A 98 11.03 -45.34 25.86
CA VAL A 98 11.48 -46.31 24.81
C VAL A 98 10.36 -47.11 24.13
N ALA A 99 10.32 -46.98 22.79
CA ALA A 99 9.77 -47.87 21.75
C ALA A 99 8.23 -48.05 21.71
N GLY A 100 7.55 -48.09 20.57
CA GLY A 100 7.94 -48.22 19.17
C GLY A 100 6.95 -49.15 18.46
N ARG A 101 6.64 -48.87 17.18
CA ARG A 101 5.99 -49.76 16.18
C ARG A 101 4.51 -50.11 16.46
N THR A 102 3.59 -50.27 15.50
CA THR A 102 3.57 -50.45 14.04
C THR A 102 2.09 -50.59 13.63
N SER A 103 1.76 -50.14 12.42
CA SER A 103 0.76 -50.75 11.49
C SER A 103 -0.72 -50.79 11.91
N ALA A 104 -1.72 -50.90 11.04
CA ALA A 104 -2.03 -50.57 9.65
C ALA A 104 -3.42 -51.21 9.41
N GLU A 105 -4.17 -50.70 8.44
CA GLU A 105 -5.22 -51.40 7.66
C GLU A 105 -6.65 -51.59 8.25
N ASP A 106 -7.56 -50.88 7.56
CA ASP A 106 -8.69 -51.40 6.78
C ASP A 106 -10.09 -51.58 7.38
N ALA A 107 -11.02 -51.01 6.59
CA ALA A 107 -12.29 -51.57 6.10
C ALA A 107 -13.56 -50.76 6.39
N ALA A 108 -14.14 -50.31 5.26
CA ALA A 108 -15.47 -49.80 4.99
C ALA A 108 -16.65 -50.44 5.74
N ALA A 109 -17.68 -49.64 6.05
CA ALA A 109 -18.98 -49.63 5.33
C ALA A 109 -20.14 -49.06 6.17
N SER A 110 -20.87 -48.11 5.56
CA SER A 110 -22.33 -47.94 5.57
C SER A 110 -23.09 -47.76 6.91
N GLY A 111 -23.73 -46.59 7.05
CA GLY A 111 -25.16 -46.57 7.35
C GLY A 111 -25.66 -45.74 8.53
N LYS A 112 -26.46 -44.72 8.18
CA LYS A 112 -27.60 -44.13 8.92
C LYS A 112 -27.34 -43.13 10.06
N ARG A 113 -27.67 -41.88 9.73
CA ARG A 113 -28.51 -40.93 10.49
C ARG A 113 -28.59 -41.15 12.00
N LYS A 114 -27.95 -40.26 12.75
CA LYS A 114 -28.57 -39.63 13.92
C LYS A 114 -28.11 -38.17 14.03
N ARG A 115 -29.10 -37.35 14.31
CA ARG A 115 -29.07 -35.91 14.49
C ARG A 115 -28.61 -35.68 15.93
N GLU A 116 -27.41 -35.15 16.10
CA GLU A 116 -26.90 -34.66 17.39
C GLU A 116 -26.23 -33.31 17.12
N GLU A 117 -26.82 -32.27 17.70
CA GLU A 117 -26.18 -30.96 17.88
C GLU A 117 -24.95 -31.12 18.78
N PRO A 118 -23.88 -30.35 18.55
CA PRO A 118 -23.00 -29.97 19.64
C PRO A 118 -22.93 -28.44 19.78
N GLU A 119 -23.32 -28.05 20.99
CA GLU A 119 -22.78 -27.00 21.84
C GLU A 119 -21.69 -26.08 21.25
N ALA A 120 -21.98 -24.79 21.38
CA ALA A 120 -21.07 -23.68 21.17
C ALA A 120 -19.79 -23.84 21.99
N VAL A 121 -18.66 -24.00 21.28
CA VAL A 121 -17.34 -23.73 21.82
C VAL A 121 -17.02 -22.28 21.50
N THR A 122 -17.21 -21.40 22.48
CA THR A 122 -16.75 -20.02 22.45
C THR A 122 -15.23 -20.01 22.50
N ASN A 123 -14.60 -19.50 21.43
CA ASN A 123 -13.17 -19.25 21.37
C ASN A 123 -12.90 -17.82 21.91
N PRO A 124 -12.09 -17.61 22.96
CA PRO A 124 -11.90 -16.29 23.56
C PRO A 124 -10.65 -15.62 22.98
N VAL A 125 -10.80 -14.83 21.91
CA VAL A 125 -9.73 -13.92 21.43
C VAL A 125 -10.27 -12.53 21.04
N ALA A 126 -11.57 -12.25 21.21
CA ALA A 126 -12.20 -11.00 20.73
C ALA A 126 -12.16 -9.80 21.71
N GLU A 127 -11.34 -9.79 22.77
CA GLU A 127 -11.39 -8.75 23.82
C GLU A 127 -10.12 -7.87 23.94
N ARG A 128 -9.33 -7.66 22.87
CA ARG A 128 -8.18 -6.74 22.93
C ARG A 128 -8.33 -5.39 22.24
N PHE A 129 -9.44 -5.12 21.57
CA PHE A 129 -9.70 -3.80 20.97
C PHE A 129 -11.12 -3.33 21.30
N VAL A 130 -11.34 -2.91 22.54
CA VAL A 130 -12.50 -2.09 22.90
C VAL A 130 -12.00 -0.89 23.70
N GLY A 131 -11.83 0.23 23.02
CA GLY A 131 -11.64 1.54 23.63
C GLY A 131 -12.99 2.15 23.99
N ASP A 132 -13.19 2.32 25.28
CA ASP A 132 -14.39 2.84 25.94
C ASP A 132 -14.66 4.30 25.53
N ALA A 133 -15.76 4.55 24.82
CA ALA A 133 -16.24 5.89 24.50
C ALA A 133 -17.40 6.24 25.45
N THR A 134 -17.10 6.98 26.52
CA THR A 134 -18.14 7.69 27.29
C THR A 134 -17.74 9.13 27.60
N GLY A 135 -18.38 10.04 26.86
CA GLY A 135 -19.16 11.14 27.44
C GLY A 135 -18.43 12.42 27.81
N CYS A 136 -18.59 13.47 26.99
CA CYS A 136 -18.81 14.80 27.54
C CYS A 136 -19.87 15.54 26.73
N ALA A 137 -20.92 15.94 27.46
CA ALA A 137 -22.16 16.48 26.93
C ALA A 137 -22.01 17.90 26.37
N HIS A 138 -22.88 18.16 25.40
CA HIS A 138 -23.28 19.46 24.87
C HIS A 138 -23.32 20.60 25.90
N ALA A 139 -22.70 21.72 25.54
CA ALA A 139 -23.20 23.05 25.88
C ALA A 139 -23.25 23.88 24.59
N GLU A 140 -24.47 24.20 24.18
CA GLU A 140 -24.82 25.10 23.11
C GLU A 140 -24.24 26.50 23.37
N CYS A 141 -23.67 27.13 22.35
CA CYS A 141 -23.60 28.58 22.30
C CYS A 141 -23.74 29.04 20.85
N GLU A 142 -24.91 29.61 20.56
CA GLU A 142 -25.31 30.16 19.28
C GLU A 142 -24.44 31.34 18.85
N GLY A 143 -24.01 31.27 17.58
CA GLY A 143 -23.93 32.34 16.59
C GLY A 143 -23.67 33.80 17.00
N ARG A 144 -22.59 34.36 16.44
CA ARG A 144 -22.77 35.51 15.55
C ARG A 144 -21.58 35.75 14.62
N ASP A 145 -21.93 35.90 13.34
CA ASP A 145 -21.12 36.29 12.19
C ASP A 145 -20.25 37.52 12.42
N ARG A 146 -19.09 37.56 11.73
CA ARG A 146 -18.75 38.59 10.72
C ARG A 146 -17.42 38.31 9.98
N HIS A 147 -17.54 38.21 8.64
CA HIS A 147 -16.63 38.71 7.59
C HIS A 147 -15.82 39.96 8.01
N ASP A 148 -14.62 40.28 7.53
CA ASP A 148 -13.90 40.00 6.28
C ASP A 148 -12.45 40.49 6.42
N GLY A 149 -11.53 39.94 5.61
CA GLY A 149 -10.64 40.74 4.74
C GLY A 149 -9.44 41.55 5.29
N ARG A 150 -8.25 41.02 4.99
CA ARG A 150 -7.19 41.60 4.11
C ARG A 150 -6.31 42.80 4.57
N GLU A 151 -5.00 42.56 4.43
CA GLU A 151 -3.90 43.44 3.94
C GLU A 151 -3.56 44.79 4.62
N ASN A 152 -2.37 44.78 5.23
CA ASN A 152 -1.17 45.57 4.91
C ASN A 152 -1.07 47.10 5.15
N CYS A 153 0.10 47.44 5.72
CA CYS A 153 0.94 48.62 5.53
C CYS A 153 0.55 50.01 6.11
N GLY A 154 1.47 50.54 6.93
CA GLY A 154 1.99 51.90 6.70
C GLY A 154 1.75 52.97 7.79
N GLN A 155 2.87 53.33 8.42
CA GLN A 155 3.30 54.70 8.74
C GLN A 155 2.59 55.54 9.83
N ASP A 156 3.32 55.67 10.95
CA ASP A 156 4.03 56.88 11.39
C ASP A 156 3.28 58.09 12.02
N LEU A 157 3.97 58.64 13.04
CA LEU A 157 3.85 59.94 13.71
C LEU A 157 2.87 60.14 14.88
N GLY A 158 3.47 60.37 16.07
CA GLY A 158 3.30 61.66 16.73
C GLY A 158 2.59 61.70 18.11
N GLY A 159 3.34 61.38 19.16
CA GLY A 159 3.51 62.19 20.38
C GLY A 159 2.29 62.59 21.25
N ALA A 160 2.29 62.13 22.50
CA ALA A 160 1.92 62.95 23.66
C ALA A 160 2.56 62.41 24.95
N VAL A 161 3.35 63.28 25.57
CA VAL A 161 3.94 63.15 26.91
C VAL A 161 2.84 63.33 27.96
N THR A 162 2.85 62.54 29.04
CA THR A 162 2.90 62.98 30.45
C THR A 162 2.60 61.82 31.40
N GLY A 163 3.43 61.63 32.43
CA GLY A 163 3.04 60.91 33.64
C GLY A 163 4.15 60.01 34.19
N GLU A 164 5.12 60.61 34.88
CA GLU A 164 6.00 59.90 35.80
C GLU A 164 5.18 59.39 36.99
N GLU A 165 5.20 58.07 37.24
CA GLU A 165 5.09 57.54 38.60
C GLU A 165 6.22 56.52 38.81
N ASP A 166 7.09 56.89 39.74
CA ASP A 166 8.25 56.20 40.26
C ASP A 166 7.79 55.03 41.14
N ILE A 167 8.09 53.79 40.73
CA ILE A 167 8.06 52.61 41.60
C ILE A 167 9.37 51.86 41.41
N GLY A 168 10.22 51.99 42.44
CA GLY A 168 11.26 51.11 42.96
C GLY A 168 11.71 49.89 42.14
N GLU A 169 13.04 49.79 42.03
CA GLU A 169 13.83 48.58 41.79
C GLU A 169 13.15 47.27 42.23
N ASP A 170 13.01 46.35 41.28
CA ASP A 170 13.35 44.94 41.53
C ASP A 170 13.89 44.33 40.22
N THR A 171 15.17 44.57 39.95
CA THR A 171 15.94 43.94 38.89
C THR A 171 16.24 42.49 39.26
N CYS A 172 15.26 41.60 39.08
CA CYS A 172 15.45 40.15 39.24
C CYS A 172 14.54 39.30 38.34
N THR A 173 14.35 39.67 37.06
CA THR A 173 13.67 38.79 36.08
C THR A 173 14.24 38.81 34.66
N ASP A 174 15.15 39.73 34.34
CA ASP A 174 15.66 39.90 32.96
C ASP A 174 16.57 38.73 32.50
N GLY A 175 17.34 38.16 33.43
CA GLY A 175 18.26 37.06 33.14
C GLY A 175 17.60 35.69 32.90
N ALA A 176 16.35 35.49 33.35
CA ALA A 176 15.61 34.26 33.09
C ALA A 176 14.94 34.29 31.70
N VAL A 177 14.38 35.45 31.33
CA VAL A 177 13.73 35.67 30.04
C VAL A 177 14.75 35.67 28.88
N GLN A 178 15.92 36.31 29.04
CA GLN A 178 17.02 36.23 28.06
C GLN A 178 17.64 34.84 27.94
N LYS A 179 17.66 34.06 29.03
CA LYS A 179 18.19 32.69 29.02
C LYS A 179 17.20 31.71 28.38
N LEU A 180 15.90 31.96 28.51
CA LEU A 180 14.85 31.21 27.80
C LEU A 180 14.82 31.56 26.31
N SER A 181 14.96 32.84 25.95
CA SER A 181 15.02 33.25 24.54
C SER A 181 16.27 32.72 23.83
N GLY A 182 17.44 32.77 24.47
CA GLY A 182 18.68 32.21 23.91
C GLY A 182 18.69 30.68 23.82
N LEU A 183 17.84 29.97 24.58
CA LEU A 183 17.66 28.52 24.44
C LEU A 183 16.76 28.19 23.24
N SER A 184 15.71 28.98 22.98
CA SER A 184 14.86 28.89 21.78
C SER A 184 15.67 29.16 20.51
N GLU A 185 16.44 30.25 20.48
CA GLU A 185 17.27 30.62 19.33
C GLU A 185 18.32 29.55 19.00
N GLN A 186 18.90 28.90 20.02
CA GLN A 186 19.85 27.79 19.80
C GLN A 186 19.17 26.54 19.25
N GLU A 187 17.93 26.27 19.64
CA GLU A 187 17.16 25.14 19.12
C GLU A 187 16.76 25.39 17.67
N GLU A 188 16.31 26.60 17.34
CA GLU A 188 16.02 27.04 15.97
C GLU A 188 17.25 26.90 15.06
N LEU A 189 18.43 27.39 15.49
CA LEU A 189 19.68 27.24 14.72
C LEU A 189 20.11 25.78 14.51
N ARG A 190 19.76 24.89 15.44
CA ARG A 190 20.01 23.44 15.27
C ARG A 190 19.04 22.85 14.25
N GLU A 191 17.77 23.22 14.34
CA GLU A 191 16.75 22.77 13.40
C GLU A 191 17.03 23.26 11.98
N GLU A 192 17.43 24.52 11.80
CA GLU A 192 17.86 25.07 10.51
C GLU A 192 19.04 24.30 9.92
N ALA A 193 20.09 24.06 10.72
CA ALA A 193 21.24 23.27 10.27
C ALA A 193 20.84 21.83 9.91
N GLY A 194 19.94 21.24 10.68
CA GLY A 194 19.40 19.91 10.44
C GLY A 194 18.56 19.82 9.16
N CYS A 195 17.73 20.82 8.86
CA CYS A 195 16.98 20.90 7.60
C CYS A 195 17.94 20.93 6.40
N VAL A 196 19.00 21.73 6.46
CA VAL A 196 20.01 21.75 5.38
C VAL A 196 20.65 20.37 5.23
N LEU A 197 21.05 19.73 6.33
CA LEU A 197 21.63 18.38 6.28
C LEU A 197 20.66 17.32 5.74
N TRP A 198 19.36 17.48 6.00
CA TRP A 198 18.30 16.63 5.46
C TRP A 198 18.25 16.74 3.94
N ASP A 199 18.23 17.96 3.40
CA ASP A 199 18.27 18.20 1.95
C ASP A 199 19.52 17.60 1.31
N LEU A 200 20.69 17.79 1.94
CA LEU A 200 21.96 17.25 1.45
C LEU A 200 21.96 15.71 1.41
N ALA A 201 21.36 15.07 2.42
CA ALA A 201 21.32 13.61 2.49
C ALA A 201 20.53 12.96 1.34
N ALA A 202 19.69 13.72 0.61
CA ALA A 202 19.01 13.20 -0.58
C ALA A 202 19.98 12.91 -1.74
N ASN A 203 21.13 13.59 -1.79
CA ASN A 203 22.15 13.34 -2.81
C ASN A 203 23.13 12.25 -2.37
N GLU A 204 23.35 11.24 -3.22
CA GLU A 204 24.20 10.08 -2.89
C GLU A 204 25.62 10.48 -2.44
N SER A 205 26.30 11.35 -3.20
CA SER A 205 27.69 11.75 -2.88
C SER A 205 27.80 12.52 -1.56
N GLN A 206 26.77 13.31 -1.23
CA GLN A 206 26.71 14.05 0.03
C GLN A 206 26.31 13.14 1.18
N ALA A 207 25.37 12.21 0.98
CA ALA A 207 25.02 11.18 1.95
C ALA A 207 26.24 10.35 2.38
N GLU A 208 27.07 9.92 1.42
CA GLU A 208 28.34 9.25 1.72
C GLU A 208 29.27 10.15 2.54
N PHE A 209 29.42 11.41 2.15
CA PHE A 209 30.26 12.37 2.86
C PHE A 209 29.76 12.59 4.30
N LEU A 210 28.45 12.67 4.52
CA LEU A 210 27.86 12.84 5.86
C LEU A 210 28.20 11.64 6.76
N VAL A 211 28.05 10.41 6.24
CA VAL A 211 28.40 9.17 6.96
C VAL A 211 29.90 9.11 7.25
N ASP A 212 30.74 9.41 6.27
CA ASP A 212 32.21 9.46 6.43
C ASP A 212 32.64 10.54 7.45
N ASN A 213 31.78 11.52 7.75
CA ASN A 213 31.99 12.59 8.73
C ASN A 213 31.13 12.46 10.00
N HIS A 214 30.84 11.23 10.43
CA HIS A 214 30.25 10.92 11.75
C HIS A 214 28.84 11.45 11.98
N ILE A 215 28.04 11.68 10.93
CA ILE A 215 26.64 12.09 11.12
C ILE A 215 25.86 11.06 11.95
N LEU A 216 26.12 9.75 11.78
CA LEU A 216 25.40 8.69 12.49
C LEU A 216 25.62 8.74 14.01
N ASP A 217 26.84 9.05 14.46
CA ASP A 217 27.15 9.28 15.88
C ASP A 217 26.30 10.44 16.44
N VAL A 218 26.24 11.54 15.70
CA VAL A 218 25.50 12.75 16.09
C VAL A 218 24.00 12.48 16.15
N LEU A 219 23.43 11.88 15.10
CA LEU A 219 22.01 11.57 15.03
C LEU A 219 21.59 10.56 16.10
N LEU A 220 22.36 9.48 16.31
CA LEU A 220 22.06 8.50 17.35
C LEU A 220 22.10 9.15 18.74
N THR A 221 23.10 10.00 18.99
CA THR A 221 23.20 10.74 20.25
C THR A 221 21.99 11.64 20.48
N ILE A 222 21.55 12.37 19.46
CA ILE A 222 20.36 13.22 19.55
C ILE A 222 19.13 12.35 19.84
N LEU A 223 18.90 11.29 19.07
CA LEU A 223 17.73 10.41 19.23
C LEU A 223 17.67 9.69 20.59
N CYS A 224 18.80 9.53 21.28
CA CYS A 224 18.87 8.92 22.61
C CYS A 224 18.67 9.91 23.77
N LEU A 225 18.62 11.22 23.51
CA LEU A 225 18.41 12.25 24.52
C LEU A 225 16.95 12.75 24.48
N PRO A 226 16.57 13.69 25.34
CA PRO A 226 15.36 14.48 25.16
C PRO A 226 15.59 15.61 24.13
N GLN A 227 14.68 15.75 23.16
CA GLN A 227 14.68 16.78 22.12
C GLN A 227 13.24 17.15 21.73
N SER A 228 13.09 18.27 21.01
CA SER A 228 11.84 18.63 20.35
C SER A 228 11.39 17.54 19.36
N ASP A 229 10.09 17.45 19.12
CA ASP A 229 9.52 16.58 18.10
C ASP A 229 10.07 16.92 16.72
N ARG A 230 10.23 18.22 16.43
CA ARG A 230 10.83 18.70 15.18
C ARG A 230 12.28 18.23 14.99
N MET A 231 13.11 18.28 16.02
CA MET A 231 14.49 17.77 15.93
C MET A 231 14.51 16.24 15.72
N ARG A 232 13.56 15.51 16.33
CA ARG A 232 13.42 14.06 16.12
C ARG A 232 13.03 13.74 14.68
N GLU A 233 12.02 14.43 14.16
CA GLU A 233 11.60 14.37 12.76
C GLU A 233 12.78 14.62 11.83
N ILE A 234 13.53 15.71 12.03
CA ILE A 234 14.72 16.04 11.23
C ILE A 234 15.76 14.92 11.27
N CYS A 235 16.07 14.38 12.45
CA CYS A 235 17.05 13.30 12.57
C CYS A 235 16.60 12.05 11.82
N LEU A 236 15.33 11.69 11.93
CA LEU A 236 14.74 10.54 11.22
C LEU A 236 14.68 10.78 9.72
N GLY A 237 14.41 12.01 9.30
CA GLY A 237 14.41 12.43 7.91
C GLY A 237 15.77 12.31 7.24
N ILE A 238 16.83 12.76 7.92
CA ILE A 238 18.21 12.56 7.47
C ILE A 238 18.50 11.06 7.35
N LEU A 239 18.22 10.26 8.38
CA LEU A 239 18.42 8.80 8.33
C LEU A 239 17.63 8.14 7.19
N GLY A 240 16.39 8.55 6.97
CA GLY A 240 15.54 8.07 5.88
C GLY A 240 16.16 8.32 4.51
N ASN A 241 16.73 9.51 4.30
CA ASN A 241 17.45 9.80 3.04
C ASN A 241 18.75 9.00 2.91
N LEU A 242 19.50 8.81 4.00
CA LEU A 242 20.69 7.97 3.99
C LEU A 242 20.35 6.51 3.62
N ALA A 243 19.23 5.98 4.12
CA ALA A 243 18.81 4.60 3.84
C ALA A 243 18.47 4.35 2.36
N CYS A 244 18.20 5.39 1.58
CA CYS A 244 17.97 5.27 0.13
C CYS A 244 19.24 4.99 -0.68
N HIS A 245 20.44 5.12 -0.08
CA HIS A 245 21.72 4.98 -0.76
C HIS A 245 22.48 3.74 -0.29
N SER A 246 22.94 2.91 -1.24
CA SER A 246 23.49 1.56 -0.94
C SER A 246 24.67 1.57 0.04
N LYS A 247 25.60 2.53 -0.07
CA LYS A 247 26.79 2.59 0.81
C LYS A 247 26.42 3.11 2.22
N PRO A 248 25.76 4.28 2.38
CA PRO A 248 25.28 4.74 3.68
C PRO A 248 24.42 3.70 4.42
N GLU A 249 23.49 3.05 3.73
CA GLU A 249 22.59 2.05 4.31
C GLU A 249 23.34 0.86 4.92
N LYS A 250 24.35 0.33 4.20
CA LYS A 250 25.23 -0.74 4.71
C LYS A 250 26.01 -0.32 5.96
N VAL A 251 26.38 0.95 6.08
CA VAL A 251 27.03 1.45 7.30
C VAL A 251 26.01 1.57 8.42
N MET A 252 24.81 2.08 8.14
CA MET A 252 23.72 2.27 9.11
C MET A 252 23.33 0.96 9.81
N VAL A 253 23.09 -0.12 9.07
CA VAL A 253 22.68 -1.41 9.66
C VAL A 253 23.76 -2.04 10.54
N ASN A 254 25.03 -1.69 10.31
CA ASN A 254 26.17 -2.15 11.11
C ASN A 254 26.55 -1.16 12.23
N PHE A 255 25.89 -0.01 12.31
CA PHE A 255 26.15 1.00 13.32
C PHE A 255 25.45 0.61 14.63
N GLU A 256 26.25 0.34 15.67
CA GLU A 256 25.75 -0.22 16.93
C GLU A 256 24.66 0.65 17.56
N GLY A 257 23.52 0.04 17.88
CA GLY A 257 22.39 0.71 18.53
C GLY A 257 21.50 1.56 17.61
N LEU A 258 21.86 1.78 16.34
CA LEU A 258 21.04 2.59 15.42
C LEU A 258 19.70 1.93 15.10
N VAL A 259 19.70 0.72 14.54
CA VAL A 259 18.47 0.00 14.19
C VAL A 259 17.52 -0.16 15.39
N PRO A 260 17.97 -0.63 16.58
CA PRO A 260 17.10 -0.68 17.76
C PRO A 260 16.56 0.69 18.20
N THR A 261 17.31 1.78 17.99
CA THR A 261 16.84 3.13 18.32
C THR A 261 15.78 3.60 17.33
N VAL A 262 15.92 3.31 16.03
CA VAL A 262 14.89 3.57 15.02
C VAL A 262 13.60 2.82 15.34
N ILE A 263 13.67 1.51 15.67
CA ILE A 263 12.48 0.74 16.08
C ILE A 263 11.79 1.37 17.29
N ARG A 264 12.56 1.89 18.26
CA ARG A 264 12.02 2.58 19.43
C ARG A 264 11.26 3.86 19.05
N MET A 265 11.56 4.49 17.91
CA MET A 265 10.87 5.70 17.48
C MET A 265 9.38 5.47 17.19
N LEU A 266 8.99 4.23 16.86
CA LEU A 266 7.58 3.85 16.71
C LEU A 266 6.77 4.07 18.00
N GLN A 267 7.42 4.17 19.16
CA GLN A 267 6.74 4.38 20.46
C GLN A 267 6.35 5.84 20.72
N PHE A 268 6.83 6.79 19.91
CA PHE A 268 6.40 8.19 20.02
C PHE A 268 5.03 8.39 19.34
N GLU A 269 4.39 9.53 19.62
CA GLU A 269 3.04 9.85 19.14
C GLU A 269 3.01 10.97 18.09
N ASP A 270 4.10 11.72 17.95
CA ASP A 270 4.20 12.84 17.01
C ASP A 270 4.10 12.37 15.54
N PRO A 271 3.09 12.81 14.77
CA PRO A 271 2.87 12.29 13.43
C PRO A 271 4.02 12.52 12.44
N PRO A 272 4.63 13.72 12.32
CA PRO A 272 5.79 13.91 11.45
C PRO A 272 6.96 12.98 11.78
N SER A 273 7.29 12.80 13.06
CA SER A 273 8.33 11.84 13.49
C SER A 273 8.00 10.40 13.09
N LEU A 274 6.73 9.99 13.25
CA LEU A 274 6.29 8.66 12.86
C LEU A 274 6.27 8.47 11.33
N CYS A 275 5.90 9.50 10.55
CA CYS A 275 5.98 9.47 9.09
C CYS A 275 7.40 9.15 8.63
N GLU A 276 8.40 9.85 9.17
CA GLU A 276 9.80 9.62 8.82
C GLU A 276 10.32 8.28 9.33
N THR A 277 9.83 7.81 10.48
CA THR A 277 10.13 6.45 10.97
C THR A 277 9.60 5.39 10.00
N CYS A 278 8.33 5.51 9.57
CA CYS A 278 7.74 4.60 8.59
C CYS A 278 8.51 4.63 7.27
N ARG A 279 8.81 5.83 6.75
CA ARG A 279 9.58 6.01 5.50
C ARG A 279 10.96 5.36 5.57
N LEU A 280 11.69 5.56 6.67
CA LEU A 280 13.00 4.94 6.90
C LEU A 280 12.92 3.42 6.94
N LEU A 281 11.92 2.87 7.64
CA LEU A 281 11.73 1.41 7.72
C LEU A 281 11.36 0.82 6.35
N SER A 282 10.48 1.49 5.59
CA SER A 282 10.15 1.10 4.22
C SER A 282 11.39 1.09 3.32
N ALA A 283 12.23 2.13 3.38
CA ALA A 283 13.49 2.18 2.62
C ALA A 283 14.44 1.04 3.02
N GLY A 284 14.56 0.76 4.32
CA GLY A 284 15.37 -0.34 4.84
C GLY A 284 14.89 -1.73 4.39
N LEU A 285 13.58 -1.96 4.29
CA LEU A 285 13.02 -3.23 3.83
C LEU A 285 13.28 -3.51 2.34
N HIS A 286 13.38 -2.45 1.53
CA HIS A 286 13.71 -2.56 0.10
C HIS A 286 15.22 -2.61 -0.19
N SER A 287 16.07 -2.46 0.83
CA SER A 287 17.52 -2.40 0.66
C SER A 287 18.17 -3.78 0.44
N ASP A 288 19.45 -3.75 0.08
CA ASP A 288 20.30 -4.95 0.07
C ASP A 288 20.53 -5.55 1.47
N ALA A 289 20.41 -4.73 2.52
CA ALA A 289 20.60 -5.16 3.91
C ALA A 289 19.29 -5.27 4.71
N ALA A 290 18.16 -5.49 4.02
CA ALA A 290 16.83 -5.72 4.60
C ALA A 290 16.81 -6.70 5.78
N SER A 291 17.66 -7.74 5.78
CA SER A 291 17.76 -8.73 6.87
C SER A 291 17.93 -8.09 8.27
N ALA A 292 18.68 -7.00 8.39
CA ALA A 292 18.86 -6.32 9.68
C ALA A 292 17.56 -5.66 10.17
N TRP A 293 16.81 -5.04 9.25
CA TRP A 293 15.52 -4.42 9.52
C TRP A 293 14.44 -5.46 9.82
N ILE A 294 14.38 -6.53 9.03
CA ILE A 294 13.46 -7.66 9.23
C ILE A 294 13.65 -8.24 10.64
N ASN A 295 14.90 -8.55 11.03
CA ASN A 295 15.19 -9.10 12.36
C ASN A 295 14.76 -8.18 13.50
N ALA A 296 14.83 -6.86 13.30
CA ALA A 296 14.42 -5.89 14.29
C ALA A 296 12.89 -5.73 14.37
N LEU A 297 12.19 -5.94 13.26
CA LEU A 297 10.72 -5.88 13.15
C LEU A 297 10.01 -7.15 13.62
N GLN A 298 10.69 -8.29 13.71
CA GLN A 298 10.10 -9.59 14.06
C GLN A 298 9.40 -9.66 15.43
N GLN A 299 9.64 -8.70 16.33
CA GLN A 299 8.98 -8.68 17.64
C GLN A 299 7.49 -8.37 17.47
N GLU A 300 6.63 -9.18 18.09
CA GLU A 300 5.18 -9.05 18.00
C GLU A 300 4.71 -7.66 18.43
N GLU A 301 5.29 -7.09 19.50
CA GLU A 301 4.94 -5.76 20.00
C GLU A 301 5.26 -4.63 19.01
N VAL A 302 6.26 -4.83 18.15
CA VAL A 302 6.64 -3.86 17.11
C VAL A 302 5.62 -3.90 15.97
N LEU A 303 5.24 -5.10 15.54
CA LEU A 303 4.21 -5.28 14.51
C LEU A 303 2.83 -4.83 15.02
N GLU A 304 2.46 -5.15 16.26
CA GLU A 304 1.27 -4.62 16.92
C GLU A 304 1.27 -3.09 16.93
N ARG A 305 2.42 -2.47 17.22
CA ARG A 305 2.54 -1.01 17.21
C ARG A 305 2.34 -0.42 15.82
N ILE A 306 2.93 -1.00 14.77
CA ILE A 306 2.75 -0.57 13.38
C ILE A 306 1.27 -0.67 12.99
N MET A 307 0.65 -1.82 13.26
CA MET A 307 -0.76 -2.08 13.02
C MET A 307 -1.66 -1.08 13.76
N TRP A 308 -1.34 -0.78 15.02
CA TRP A 308 -2.09 0.19 15.82
C TRP A 308 -2.00 1.60 15.24
N ILE A 309 -0.82 2.04 14.77
CA ILE A 309 -0.64 3.36 14.16
C ILE A 309 -1.54 3.49 12.94
N ALA A 310 -1.50 2.50 12.03
CA ALA A 310 -2.32 2.49 10.82
C ALA A 310 -3.83 2.50 11.15
N ALA A 311 -4.24 1.76 12.18
CA ALA A 311 -5.65 1.66 12.58
C ALA A 311 -6.21 2.93 13.25
N ASN A 312 -5.38 3.72 13.95
CA ASN A 312 -5.87 4.77 14.85
C ASN A 312 -5.50 6.20 14.44
N THR A 313 -4.61 6.38 13.46
CA THR A 313 -4.21 7.72 13.04
C THR A 313 -5.31 8.47 12.28
N MET A 314 -5.52 9.73 12.67
CA MET A 314 -6.35 10.69 11.94
C MET A 314 -5.52 11.64 11.07
N ASN A 315 -4.19 11.53 11.12
CA ASN A 315 -3.29 12.28 10.24
C ASN A 315 -3.18 11.53 8.91
N SER A 316 -3.56 12.18 7.80
CA SER A 316 -3.59 11.57 6.46
C SER A 316 -2.22 11.12 5.99
N GLN A 317 -1.19 11.94 6.20
CA GLN A 317 0.18 11.61 5.81
C GLN A 317 0.72 10.41 6.60
N LEU A 318 0.46 10.34 7.91
CA LEU A 318 0.86 9.19 8.71
C LEU A 318 0.09 7.93 8.32
N ARG A 319 -1.21 8.06 7.96
CA ARG A 319 -1.99 6.94 7.46
C ARG A 319 -1.35 6.37 6.19
N GLU A 320 -1.06 7.22 5.22
CA GLU A 320 -0.35 6.86 3.98
C GLU A 320 0.99 6.18 4.29
N LYS A 321 1.87 6.81 5.09
CA LYS A 321 3.19 6.25 5.41
C LYS A 321 3.13 4.96 6.20
N SER A 322 2.14 4.78 7.08
CA SER A 322 1.92 3.52 7.78
C SER A 322 1.43 2.41 6.85
N ALA A 323 0.58 2.73 5.87
CA ALA A 323 0.14 1.79 4.85
C ALA A 323 1.31 1.42 3.92
N GLU A 324 2.12 2.38 3.48
CA GLU A 324 3.34 2.14 2.71
C GLU A 324 4.34 1.22 3.43
N LEU A 325 4.46 1.34 4.77
CA LEU A 325 5.29 0.43 5.56
C LEU A 325 4.73 -1.00 5.57
N ILE A 326 3.42 -1.16 5.70
CA ILE A 326 2.79 -2.49 5.61
C ILE A 326 2.98 -3.07 4.21
N LEU A 327 2.80 -2.26 3.17
CA LEU A 327 3.08 -2.66 1.79
C LEU A 327 4.55 -3.07 1.61
N ALA A 328 5.50 -2.29 2.14
CA ALA A 328 6.92 -2.65 2.11
C ALA A 328 7.20 -3.98 2.81
N ILE A 329 6.50 -4.32 3.89
CA ILE A 329 6.64 -5.64 4.54
C ILE A 329 6.16 -6.76 3.61
N VAL A 330 5.04 -6.54 2.91
CA VAL A 330 4.43 -7.55 2.03
C VAL A 330 5.16 -7.68 0.68
N ASP A 331 5.63 -6.58 0.09
CA ASP A 331 6.29 -6.55 -1.22
C ASP A 331 7.81 -6.80 -1.14
N SER A 332 8.37 -6.80 0.07
CA SER A 332 9.79 -7.07 0.27
C SER A 332 10.19 -8.52 -0.07
N LYS A 333 11.51 -8.77 -0.04
CA LYS A 333 12.12 -10.08 -0.35
C LYS A 333 11.42 -11.20 0.43
N GLN A 334 11.37 -12.40 -0.18
CA GLN A 334 10.78 -13.62 0.40
C GLN A 334 11.15 -13.88 1.88
N GLU A 335 12.34 -13.44 2.32
CA GLU A 335 12.77 -13.48 3.71
C GLU A 335 11.82 -12.73 4.66
N ALA A 336 11.45 -11.49 4.34
CA ALA A 336 10.56 -10.66 5.14
C ALA A 336 9.15 -11.24 5.17
N LEU A 337 8.62 -11.63 4.01
CA LEU A 337 7.36 -12.35 3.88
C LEU A 337 7.35 -13.59 4.79
N SER A 338 8.40 -14.41 4.77
CA SER A 338 8.44 -15.62 5.62
C SER A 338 8.54 -15.32 7.13
N ALA A 339 9.15 -14.20 7.50
CA ALA A 339 9.47 -13.89 8.90
C ALA A 339 8.40 -13.06 9.61
N LEU A 340 7.82 -12.06 8.93
CA LEU A 340 6.92 -11.07 9.52
C LEU A 340 5.45 -11.41 9.29
N LEU A 341 5.16 -12.03 8.13
CA LEU A 341 3.80 -12.23 7.68
C LEU A 341 2.97 -13.16 8.59
N PRO A 342 3.49 -14.29 9.11
CA PRO A 342 2.72 -15.14 10.02
C PRO A 342 2.24 -14.40 11.27
N THR A 343 3.07 -13.50 11.81
CA THR A 343 2.72 -12.69 12.99
C THR A 343 1.66 -11.65 12.64
N LEU A 344 1.79 -10.97 11.49
CA LEU A 344 0.76 -10.03 11.00
C LEU A 344 -0.60 -10.70 10.78
N LEU A 345 -0.61 -11.96 10.29
CA LEU A 345 -1.82 -12.76 10.18
C LEU A 345 -2.48 -12.96 11.55
N CYS A 346 -1.67 -13.36 12.54
CA CYS A 346 -2.15 -13.64 13.90
C CYS A 346 -2.69 -12.38 14.59
N ILE A 347 -2.07 -11.22 14.36
CA ILE A 347 -2.51 -9.93 14.94
C ILE A 347 -3.80 -9.42 14.27
N GLY A 348 -4.13 -9.88 13.05
CA GLY A 348 -5.39 -9.57 12.38
C GLY A 348 -5.26 -8.59 11.21
N LEU A 349 -4.17 -8.65 10.44
CA LEU A 349 -3.98 -7.83 9.24
C LEU A 349 -5.18 -7.84 8.26
N PRO A 350 -5.82 -8.98 7.94
CA PRO A 350 -7.00 -8.99 7.07
C PRO A 350 -8.16 -8.11 7.56
N GLY A 351 -8.36 -8.04 8.89
CA GLY A 351 -9.37 -7.19 9.50
C GLY A 351 -9.02 -5.71 9.33
N LEU A 352 -7.77 -5.33 9.63
CA LEU A 352 -7.29 -3.96 9.44
C LEU A 352 -7.45 -3.51 7.98
N LEU A 353 -7.05 -4.33 7.01
CA LEU A 353 -7.18 -3.99 5.59
C LEU A 353 -8.63 -3.73 5.21
N THR A 354 -9.55 -4.53 5.73
CA THR A 354 -10.98 -4.35 5.50
C THR A 354 -11.48 -3.01 6.03
N ASP A 355 -11.06 -2.63 7.23
CA ASP A 355 -11.49 -1.39 7.87
C ASP A 355 -10.84 -0.16 7.23
N LEU A 356 -9.59 -0.25 6.79
CA LEU A 356 -8.92 0.80 6.01
C LEU A 356 -9.60 1.02 4.65
N ILE A 357 -9.86 -0.06 3.89
CA ILE A 357 -10.58 0.04 2.60
C ILE A 357 -11.98 0.63 2.83
N GLU A 358 -12.70 0.19 3.85
CA GLU A 358 -14.03 0.74 4.17
C GLU A 358 -13.97 2.24 4.47
N GLY A 359 -13.01 2.67 5.28
CA GLY A 359 -12.81 4.08 5.62
C GLY A 359 -12.56 4.94 4.38
N GLU A 360 -11.65 4.51 3.50
CA GLU A 360 -11.31 5.26 2.28
C GLU A 360 -12.46 5.24 1.27
N VAL A 361 -13.10 4.09 1.03
CA VAL A 361 -14.27 3.98 0.14
C VAL A 361 -15.44 4.83 0.64
N THR A 362 -15.65 4.88 1.95
CA THR A 362 -16.68 5.74 2.57
C THR A 362 -16.35 7.21 2.36
N ALA A 363 -15.11 7.62 2.65
CA ALA A 363 -14.68 9.01 2.48
C ALA A 363 -14.80 9.49 1.02
N ILE A 364 -14.45 8.64 0.06
CA ILE A 364 -14.61 8.91 -1.38
C ILE A 364 -16.09 8.98 -1.77
N THR A 365 -16.92 8.09 -1.23
CA THR A 365 -18.36 8.07 -1.52
C THR A 365 -19.06 9.32 -0.98
N GLU A 366 -18.66 9.80 0.20
CA GLU A 366 -19.21 10.98 0.87
C GLU A 366 -18.59 12.30 0.41
N GLY A 367 -17.50 12.26 -0.37
CA GLY A 367 -16.78 13.45 -0.83
C GLY A 367 -15.98 14.15 0.28
N THR A 368 -15.57 13.39 1.31
CA THR A 368 -14.76 13.88 2.44
C THR A 368 -13.29 13.47 2.34
N SER A 369 -12.91 12.72 1.31
CA SER A 369 -11.51 12.35 1.08
C SER A 369 -10.63 13.59 0.88
N THR A 370 -9.53 13.65 1.62
CA THR A 370 -8.53 14.73 1.54
C THR A 370 -7.26 14.30 0.81
N CYS A 371 -7.10 12.99 0.52
CA CYS A 371 -5.88 12.38 0.03
C CYS A 371 -6.05 11.70 -1.34
N GLY A 372 -7.18 11.92 -2.02
CA GLY A 372 -7.54 11.19 -3.24
C GLY A 372 -7.76 9.71 -2.96
N ASP A 373 -7.45 8.86 -3.95
CA ASP A 373 -7.47 7.40 -3.84
C ASP A 373 -6.11 6.79 -3.47
N ALA A 374 -5.08 7.60 -3.17
CA ALA A 374 -3.73 7.11 -2.93
C ALA A 374 -3.64 6.07 -1.79
N VAL A 375 -4.27 6.35 -0.63
CA VAL A 375 -4.30 5.40 0.49
C VAL A 375 -5.13 4.16 0.13
N LEU A 376 -6.24 4.34 -0.60
CA LEU A 376 -7.05 3.22 -1.07
C LEU A 376 -6.23 2.30 -1.98
N ASP A 377 -5.49 2.87 -2.93
CA ASP A 377 -4.65 2.12 -3.85
C ASP A 377 -3.56 1.35 -3.11
N ILE A 378 -2.83 1.98 -2.18
CA ILE A 378 -1.81 1.30 -1.34
C ILE A 378 -2.45 0.13 -0.58
N VAL A 379 -3.61 0.32 0.05
CA VAL A 379 -4.26 -0.73 0.84
C VAL A 379 -4.80 -1.86 -0.05
N LEU A 380 -5.27 -1.55 -1.25
CA LEU A 380 -5.64 -2.56 -2.26
C LEU A 380 -4.42 -3.32 -2.76
N GLN A 381 -3.27 -2.67 -2.99
CA GLN A 381 -2.02 -3.33 -3.37
C GLN A 381 -1.54 -4.30 -2.27
N ILE A 382 -1.69 -3.93 -1.00
CA ILE A 382 -1.43 -4.86 0.12
C ILE A 382 -2.35 -6.08 0.02
N ALA A 383 -3.66 -5.87 -0.15
CA ALA A 383 -4.63 -6.95 -0.25
C ALA A 383 -4.37 -7.85 -1.48
N GLU A 384 -4.00 -7.25 -2.61
CA GLU A 384 -3.62 -7.95 -3.84
C GLU A 384 -2.39 -8.83 -3.61
N ALA A 385 -1.30 -8.28 -3.10
CA ALA A 385 -0.08 -9.04 -2.84
C ALA A 385 -0.31 -10.19 -1.85
N LEU A 386 -1.18 -9.98 -0.85
CA LEU A 386 -1.58 -11.02 0.11
C LEU A 386 -2.60 -12.02 -0.44
N SER A 387 -3.21 -11.75 -1.60
CA SER A 387 -4.13 -12.70 -2.25
C SER A 387 -3.39 -13.79 -3.05
N LEU A 388 -2.05 -13.74 -3.12
CA LEU A 388 -1.22 -14.74 -3.79
C LEU A 388 -0.77 -15.90 -2.88
N PRO A 389 -0.35 -15.70 -1.61
CA PRO A 389 0.06 -16.82 -0.74
C PRO A 389 -1.16 -17.57 -0.16
N ASP A 390 -1.17 -18.90 -0.29
CA ASP A 390 -2.30 -19.78 0.08
C ASP A 390 -2.98 -19.47 1.44
N GLU A 391 -2.18 -19.26 2.50
CA GLU A 391 -2.70 -19.02 3.86
C GLU A 391 -3.47 -17.70 3.98
N PHE A 392 -3.01 -16.66 3.29
CA PHE A 392 -3.64 -15.34 3.30
C PHE A 392 -4.79 -15.26 2.31
N ALA A 393 -4.58 -15.81 1.11
CA ALA A 393 -5.59 -15.86 0.06
C ALA A 393 -6.89 -16.49 0.59
N THR A 394 -6.79 -17.61 1.32
CA THR A 394 -7.95 -18.26 1.96
C THR A 394 -8.66 -17.36 2.98
N GLN A 395 -7.91 -16.63 3.82
CA GLN A 395 -8.50 -15.75 4.84
C GLN A 395 -9.14 -14.50 4.24
N LEU A 396 -8.51 -13.91 3.22
CA LEU A 396 -9.06 -12.78 2.48
C LEU A 396 -10.33 -13.18 1.73
N ALA A 397 -10.35 -14.35 1.08
CA ALA A 397 -11.53 -14.83 0.37
C ALA A 397 -12.70 -15.11 1.32
N SER A 398 -12.41 -15.67 2.51
CA SER A 398 -13.41 -15.89 3.57
C SER A 398 -14.02 -14.58 4.12
N ASN A 399 -13.40 -13.43 3.85
CA ASN A 399 -13.85 -12.13 4.32
C ASN A 399 -14.83 -11.48 3.33
N GLN A 400 -16.12 -11.77 3.55
CA GLN A 400 -17.22 -11.26 2.73
C GLN A 400 -17.30 -9.72 2.68
N LYS A 401 -16.91 -9.04 3.77
CA LYS A 401 -16.89 -7.57 3.81
C LYS A 401 -15.82 -7.03 2.87
N LEU A 402 -14.60 -7.57 2.93
CA LEU A 402 -13.50 -7.20 2.02
C LEU A 402 -13.88 -7.44 0.55
N PHE A 403 -14.47 -8.58 0.22
CA PHE A 403 -14.94 -8.86 -1.14
C PHE A 403 -15.99 -7.84 -1.61
N SER A 404 -16.95 -7.49 -0.74
CA SER A 404 -17.99 -6.50 -1.06
C SER A 404 -17.43 -5.08 -1.28
N LEU A 405 -16.37 -4.73 -0.55
CA LEU A 405 -15.66 -3.46 -0.69
C LEU A 405 -14.85 -3.41 -1.98
N ALA A 406 -14.12 -4.48 -2.32
CA ALA A 406 -13.42 -4.58 -3.61
C ALA A 406 -14.40 -4.44 -4.79
N CYS A 407 -15.58 -5.06 -4.70
CA CYS A 407 -16.66 -4.85 -5.65
C CYS A 407 -17.13 -3.38 -5.71
N GLN A 408 -17.16 -2.67 -4.58
CA GLN A 408 -17.51 -1.25 -4.53
C GLN A 408 -16.47 -0.38 -5.21
N VAL A 409 -15.18 -0.70 -5.08
CA VAL A 409 -14.09 0.01 -5.79
C VAL A 409 -14.29 -0.05 -7.30
N ILE A 410 -14.59 -1.23 -7.87
CA ILE A 410 -14.90 -1.36 -9.30
C ILE A 410 -16.11 -0.52 -9.73
N ARG A 411 -17.12 -0.37 -8.88
CA ARG A 411 -18.27 0.49 -9.21
C ARG A 411 -17.92 1.97 -9.19
N LEU A 412 -16.98 2.36 -8.34
CA LEU A 412 -16.56 3.75 -8.21
C LEU A 412 -15.51 4.14 -9.27
N SER A 413 -14.81 3.18 -9.88
CA SER A 413 -13.70 3.41 -10.83
C SER A 413 -14.06 4.19 -12.10
N GLN A 414 -15.34 4.35 -12.42
CA GLN A 414 -15.78 5.25 -13.50
C GLN A 414 -15.71 6.74 -13.12
N LYS A 415 -15.40 7.08 -11.86
CA LYS A 415 -15.04 8.43 -11.44
C LYS A 415 -13.56 8.67 -11.75
N GLU A 416 -13.22 9.84 -12.29
CA GLU A 416 -11.84 10.23 -12.68
C GLU A 416 -10.80 10.06 -11.56
N GLU A 417 -11.24 10.01 -10.30
CA GLU A 417 -10.41 9.96 -9.10
C GLU A 417 -9.96 8.56 -8.65
N ILE A 418 -10.42 7.46 -9.28
CA ILE A 418 -10.28 6.07 -8.74
C ILE A 418 -9.65 5.12 -9.78
N GLY A 419 -9.04 5.67 -10.84
CA GLY A 419 -8.54 4.91 -11.99
C GLY A 419 -7.60 3.74 -11.61
N PRO A 420 -6.47 4.00 -10.91
CA PRO A 420 -5.52 2.95 -10.52
C PRO A 420 -6.14 1.91 -9.57
N SER A 421 -6.89 2.37 -8.57
CA SER A 421 -7.57 1.51 -7.60
C SER A 421 -8.51 0.49 -8.25
N GLY A 422 -9.13 0.84 -9.38
CA GLY A 422 -9.98 -0.07 -10.15
C GLY A 422 -9.22 -1.23 -10.80
N ILE A 423 -7.97 -0.99 -11.23
CA ILE A 423 -7.07 -2.00 -11.81
C ILE A 423 -6.69 -3.01 -10.72
N THR A 424 -6.12 -2.53 -9.63
CA THR A 424 -5.73 -3.30 -8.43
C THR A 424 -6.93 -4.09 -7.87
N GLY A 425 -8.09 -3.44 -7.78
CA GLY A 425 -9.34 -4.07 -7.35
C GLY A 425 -9.80 -5.20 -8.28
N THR A 426 -9.55 -5.09 -9.59
CA THR A 426 -9.87 -6.15 -10.57
C THR A 426 -8.99 -7.38 -10.36
N VAL A 427 -7.68 -7.19 -10.16
CA VAL A 427 -6.76 -8.28 -9.86
C VAL A 427 -7.14 -8.97 -8.55
N LEU A 428 -7.38 -8.18 -7.49
CA LEU A 428 -7.80 -8.71 -6.20
C LEU A 428 -9.07 -9.57 -6.32
N ILE A 429 -10.12 -9.10 -6.99
CA ILE A 429 -11.35 -9.87 -7.17
C ILE A 429 -11.09 -11.18 -7.94
N ALA A 430 -10.26 -11.16 -8.97
CA ALA A 430 -9.92 -12.37 -9.72
C ALA A 430 -9.23 -13.42 -8.82
N ASN A 431 -8.32 -12.99 -7.94
CA ASN A 431 -7.64 -13.87 -6.99
C ASN A 431 -8.62 -14.42 -5.95
N LEU A 432 -9.47 -13.57 -5.34
CA LEU A 432 -10.47 -14.01 -4.36
C LEU A 432 -11.49 -15.00 -4.95
N LEU A 433 -11.93 -14.78 -6.20
CA LEU A 433 -12.83 -15.71 -6.90
C LEU A 433 -12.15 -17.03 -7.28
N THR A 434 -10.82 -17.03 -7.39
CA THR A 434 -10.04 -18.27 -7.62
C THR A 434 -10.02 -19.13 -6.37
N GLU A 435 -9.86 -18.50 -5.20
CA GLU A 435 -9.88 -19.17 -3.91
C GLU A 435 -11.29 -19.66 -3.53
N GLU A 436 -12.31 -18.79 -3.63
CA GLU A 436 -13.67 -19.11 -3.18
C GLU A 436 -14.72 -18.88 -4.28
N ASN A 437 -14.98 -19.94 -5.06
CA ASN A 437 -15.90 -19.90 -6.21
C ASN A 437 -17.37 -19.55 -5.87
N ASN A 438 -17.80 -19.61 -4.60
CA ASN A 438 -19.16 -19.22 -4.19
C ASN A 438 -19.36 -17.69 -4.23
N LEU A 439 -18.29 -16.91 -4.11
CA LEU A 439 -18.30 -15.45 -4.16
C LEU A 439 -18.83 -14.90 -5.49
N ILE A 440 -18.76 -15.69 -6.57
CA ILE A 440 -19.30 -15.29 -7.88
C ILE A 440 -20.80 -15.01 -7.83
N GLY A 441 -21.53 -15.69 -6.93
CA GLY A 441 -22.95 -15.43 -6.71
C GLY A 441 -23.18 -14.04 -6.14
N ASP A 442 -22.32 -13.62 -5.21
CA ASP A 442 -22.35 -12.32 -4.55
C ASP A 442 -21.86 -11.20 -5.48
N PHE A 443 -20.83 -11.47 -6.28
CA PHE A 443 -20.35 -10.61 -7.36
C PHE A 443 -21.48 -10.19 -8.30
N LEU A 444 -22.31 -11.17 -8.68
CA LEU A 444 -23.42 -10.99 -9.61
C LEU A 444 -24.75 -10.59 -8.93
N GLN A 445 -24.78 -10.36 -7.61
CA GLN A 445 -26.00 -9.84 -6.96
C GLN A 445 -26.37 -8.45 -7.49
N ASP A 446 -25.37 -7.67 -7.92
CA ASP A 446 -25.54 -6.37 -8.52
C ASP A 446 -25.52 -6.49 -10.06
N GLY A 447 -26.66 -6.25 -10.70
CA GLY A 447 -26.81 -6.36 -12.15
C GLY A 447 -25.99 -5.34 -12.95
N SER A 448 -25.50 -4.28 -12.29
CA SER A 448 -24.63 -3.27 -12.91
C SER A 448 -23.15 -3.62 -12.84
N MET A 449 -22.75 -4.61 -12.03
CA MET A 449 -21.34 -4.96 -11.82
C MET A 449 -20.62 -5.30 -13.12
N ALA A 450 -21.26 -6.07 -13.99
CA ALA A 450 -20.69 -6.45 -15.28
C ALA A 450 -20.46 -5.24 -16.20
N THR A 451 -21.33 -4.23 -16.16
CA THR A 451 -21.14 -2.98 -16.90
C THR A 451 -19.91 -2.23 -16.41
N HIS A 452 -19.72 -2.13 -15.09
CA HIS A 452 -18.55 -1.47 -14.51
C HIS A 452 -17.25 -2.23 -14.81
N LEU A 453 -17.26 -3.56 -14.67
CA LEU A 453 -16.12 -4.42 -15.02
C LEU A 453 -15.74 -4.28 -16.50
N LEU A 454 -16.70 -4.38 -17.43
CA LEU A 454 -16.43 -4.24 -18.86
C LEU A 454 -15.97 -2.82 -19.22
N GLY A 455 -16.47 -1.80 -18.50
CA GLY A 455 -16.01 -0.43 -18.65
C GLY A 455 -14.55 -0.20 -18.24
N LEU A 456 -13.99 -1.06 -17.40
CA LEU A 456 -12.58 -1.03 -17.02
C LEU A 456 -11.65 -1.65 -18.08
N LEU A 457 -12.19 -2.39 -19.05
CA LEU A 457 -11.38 -3.11 -20.03
C LEU A 457 -10.31 -2.24 -20.70
N PRO A 458 -10.62 -1.05 -21.26
CA PRO A 458 -9.60 -0.20 -21.87
C PRO A 458 -8.48 0.23 -20.90
N THR A 459 -8.81 0.39 -19.62
CA THR A 459 -7.85 0.82 -18.60
C THR A 459 -6.94 -0.33 -18.18
N VAL A 460 -7.50 -1.55 -18.01
CA VAL A 460 -6.70 -2.71 -17.61
C VAL A 460 -5.91 -3.31 -18.76
N SER A 461 -6.27 -3.03 -20.03
CA SER A 461 -5.56 -3.56 -21.20
C SER A 461 -4.08 -3.14 -21.24
N GLU A 462 -3.73 -2.00 -20.63
CA GLU A 462 -2.35 -1.53 -20.51
C GLU A 462 -1.47 -2.41 -19.58
N ASP A 463 -2.08 -3.21 -18.69
CA ASP A 463 -1.38 -4.13 -17.79
C ASP A 463 -1.80 -5.58 -18.06
N SER A 464 -0.85 -6.41 -18.52
CA SER A 464 -1.12 -7.81 -18.87
C SER A 464 -1.73 -8.64 -17.71
N GLY A 465 -1.32 -8.36 -16.47
CA GLY A 465 -1.82 -9.05 -15.28
C GLY A 465 -3.28 -8.70 -15.00
N ALA A 466 -3.61 -7.42 -14.98
CA ALA A 466 -4.95 -6.90 -14.77
C ALA A 466 -5.91 -7.26 -15.92
N ARG A 467 -5.42 -7.20 -17.16
CA ARG A 467 -6.16 -7.68 -18.33
C ARG A 467 -6.52 -9.16 -18.19
N ASN A 468 -5.54 -10.01 -17.88
CA ASN A 468 -5.77 -11.44 -17.68
C ASN A 468 -6.70 -11.71 -16.49
N ALA A 469 -6.61 -10.91 -15.41
CA ALA A 469 -7.53 -10.97 -14.28
C ALA A 469 -8.98 -10.67 -14.69
N LEU A 470 -9.22 -9.62 -15.48
CA LEU A 470 -10.55 -9.28 -15.99
C LEU A 470 -11.14 -10.42 -16.83
N TRP A 471 -10.36 -10.97 -17.78
CA TRP A 471 -10.78 -12.11 -18.59
C TRP A 471 -11.07 -13.35 -17.75
N SER A 472 -10.27 -13.60 -16.71
CA SER A 472 -10.45 -14.67 -15.72
C SER A 472 -11.76 -14.52 -14.94
N ILE A 473 -12.16 -13.29 -14.59
CA ILE A 473 -13.47 -13.00 -13.99
C ILE A 473 -14.59 -13.28 -15.00
N LEU A 474 -14.50 -12.78 -16.23
CA LEU A 474 -15.51 -13.00 -17.28
C LEU A 474 -15.72 -14.49 -17.58
N GLN A 475 -14.64 -15.25 -17.61
CA GLN A 475 -14.70 -16.70 -17.76
C GLN A 475 -15.53 -17.34 -16.65
N ARG A 476 -15.26 -17.01 -15.37
CA ARG A 476 -16.01 -17.51 -14.22
C ARG A 476 -17.47 -17.09 -14.24
N VAL A 477 -17.76 -15.83 -14.61
CA VAL A 477 -19.14 -15.34 -14.78
C VAL A 477 -19.87 -16.19 -15.82
N SER A 478 -19.26 -16.40 -17.00
CA SER A 478 -19.89 -17.18 -18.07
C SER A 478 -20.15 -18.64 -17.67
N GLN A 479 -19.21 -19.28 -16.97
CA GLN A 479 -19.36 -20.64 -16.47
C GLN A 479 -20.44 -20.76 -15.39
N TYR A 480 -20.52 -19.78 -14.47
CA TYR A 480 -21.54 -19.75 -13.44
C TYR A 480 -22.95 -19.67 -14.03
N LEU A 481 -23.15 -18.81 -15.04
CA LEU A 481 -24.45 -18.63 -15.70
C LEU A 481 -24.90 -19.90 -16.42
N GLN A 482 -23.99 -20.59 -17.10
CA GLN A 482 -24.28 -21.87 -17.77
C GLN A 482 -24.65 -22.98 -16.78
N ALA A 483 -24.01 -23.01 -15.61
CA ALA A 483 -24.26 -24.02 -14.60
C ALA A 483 -25.58 -23.80 -13.84
N ARG A 484 -26.08 -22.55 -13.74
CA ARG A 484 -27.24 -22.19 -12.90
C ARG A 484 -28.20 -21.17 -13.56
N PRO A 485 -28.81 -21.49 -14.72
CA PRO A 485 -29.70 -20.56 -15.43
C PRO A 485 -31.00 -20.20 -14.68
N SER A 486 -31.39 -20.97 -13.65
CA SER A 486 -32.61 -20.76 -12.85
C SER A 486 -32.40 -20.09 -11.49
N ALA A 487 -31.17 -19.72 -11.13
CA ALA A 487 -30.83 -19.23 -9.78
C ALA A 487 -31.04 -17.72 -9.59
N MET A 488 -31.11 -16.93 -10.66
CA MET A 488 -31.21 -15.47 -10.58
C MET A 488 -32.58 -14.92 -10.99
N PRO A 489 -33.04 -13.80 -10.40
CA PRO A 489 -34.21 -13.06 -10.85
C PRO A 489 -34.08 -12.61 -12.31
N SER A 490 -35.18 -12.65 -13.05
CA SER A 490 -35.22 -12.33 -14.49
C SER A 490 -34.63 -10.96 -14.83
N ASP A 491 -34.86 -9.95 -13.98
CA ASP A 491 -34.40 -8.58 -14.21
C ASP A 491 -32.86 -8.46 -14.09
N LYS A 492 -32.25 -9.21 -13.17
CA LYS A 492 -30.78 -9.22 -13.00
C LYS A 492 -30.10 -9.88 -14.19
N ILE A 493 -30.65 -10.99 -14.67
CA ILE A 493 -30.14 -11.67 -15.87
C ILE A 493 -30.28 -10.75 -17.09
N ALA A 494 -31.39 -10.02 -17.23
CA ALA A 494 -31.57 -9.07 -18.33
C ALA A 494 -30.53 -7.93 -18.30
N SER A 495 -30.26 -7.35 -17.12
CA SER A 495 -29.21 -6.34 -16.93
C SER A 495 -27.82 -6.87 -17.30
N LEU A 496 -27.52 -8.11 -16.91
CA LEU A 496 -26.25 -8.76 -17.24
C LEU A 496 -26.10 -9.00 -18.75
N MET A 497 -27.17 -9.45 -19.42
CA MET A 497 -27.14 -9.60 -20.89
C MET A 497 -27.00 -8.26 -21.60
N ALA A 498 -27.62 -7.20 -21.08
CA ALA A 498 -27.42 -5.84 -21.60
C ALA A 498 -25.95 -5.43 -21.48
N ALA A 499 -25.34 -5.61 -20.30
CA ALA A 499 -23.93 -5.30 -20.06
C ALA A 499 -23.00 -6.07 -21.02
N LEU A 500 -23.22 -7.37 -21.21
CA LEU A 500 -22.43 -8.20 -22.13
C LEU A 500 -22.62 -7.78 -23.60
N ALA A 501 -23.84 -7.39 -23.99
CA ALA A 501 -24.10 -6.89 -25.33
C ALA A 501 -23.42 -5.54 -25.58
N ASP A 502 -23.50 -4.61 -24.63
CA ASP A 502 -22.89 -3.29 -24.72
C ASP A 502 -21.35 -3.38 -24.74
N GLY A 503 -20.76 -4.26 -23.92
CA GLY A 503 -19.32 -4.48 -23.86
C GLY A 503 -18.75 -5.34 -25.00
N SER A 504 -19.58 -5.84 -25.91
CA SER A 504 -19.13 -6.76 -26.98
C SER A 504 -18.10 -6.14 -27.95
N ASN A 505 -18.19 -4.84 -28.22
CA ASN A 505 -17.18 -4.14 -29.02
C ASN A 505 -15.85 -4.02 -28.25
N LEU A 506 -15.89 -3.63 -26.97
CA LEU A 506 -14.67 -3.51 -26.14
C LEU A 506 -13.92 -4.85 -26.05
N LEU A 507 -14.64 -5.96 -25.91
CA LEU A 507 -14.05 -7.31 -25.89
C LEU A 507 -13.41 -7.68 -27.23
N MET A 508 -13.96 -7.21 -28.34
CA MET A 508 -13.36 -7.42 -29.66
C MET A 508 -12.12 -6.56 -29.85
N ASP A 509 -12.24 -5.27 -29.56
CA ASP A 509 -11.14 -4.31 -29.69
C ASP A 509 -9.93 -4.82 -28.88
N ASP A 510 -10.14 -5.27 -27.64
CA ASP A 510 -9.08 -5.86 -26.80
C ASP A 510 -8.43 -7.12 -27.42
N LEU A 511 -9.22 -8.01 -28.02
CA LEU A 511 -8.74 -9.24 -28.66
C LEU A 511 -7.96 -9.01 -29.96
N ASP A 512 -8.24 -7.89 -30.63
CA ASP A 512 -7.54 -7.49 -31.85
C ASP A 512 -6.26 -6.75 -31.52
N ASP A 513 -6.33 -5.82 -30.58
CA ASP A 513 -5.20 -4.98 -30.17
C ASP A 513 -4.06 -5.80 -29.56
N HIS A 514 -4.37 -6.89 -28.86
CA HIS A 514 -3.39 -7.75 -28.16
C HIS A 514 -3.19 -9.12 -28.82
N ARG A 515 -3.54 -9.24 -30.11
CA ARG A 515 -3.53 -10.52 -30.81
C ARG A 515 -2.16 -11.21 -30.78
N GLU A 516 -1.10 -10.45 -31.06
CA GLU A 516 0.26 -11.02 -31.17
C GLU A 516 0.75 -11.52 -29.81
N ASP A 517 0.57 -10.73 -28.75
CA ASP A 517 0.93 -11.11 -27.38
C ASP A 517 0.16 -12.34 -26.91
N ASP A 518 -1.15 -12.39 -27.18
CA ASP A 518 -2.00 -13.52 -26.80
C ASP A 518 -1.63 -14.82 -27.54
N GLU A 519 -1.18 -14.74 -28.79
CA GLU A 519 -0.69 -15.90 -29.57
C GLU A 519 0.66 -16.37 -29.03
N HIS A 520 1.54 -15.45 -28.58
CA HIS A 520 2.80 -15.80 -27.92
C HIS A 520 2.59 -16.50 -26.57
N GLU A 521 1.66 -16.03 -25.73
CA GLU A 521 1.30 -16.68 -24.47
C GLU A 521 0.80 -18.13 -24.68
N ASP A 522 0.03 -18.37 -25.73
CA ASP A 522 -0.45 -19.71 -26.09
C ASP A 522 0.69 -20.65 -26.50
N GLU A 523 1.69 -20.16 -27.25
CA GLU A 523 2.88 -20.93 -27.62
C GLU A 523 3.72 -21.31 -26.40
N GLU A 524 3.91 -20.38 -25.46
CA GLU A 524 4.61 -20.65 -24.19
C GLU A 524 3.84 -21.65 -23.32
N SER A 525 2.51 -21.52 -23.25
CA SER A 525 1.64 -22.44 -22.54
C SER A 525 1.68 -23.86 -23.13
N ALA A 526 1.69 -23.99 -24.46
CA ALA A 526 1.82 -25.26 -25.16
C ALA A 526 3.18 -25.94 -24.93
N SER A 527 4.21 -25.16 -24.61
CA SER A 527 5.52 -25.67 -24.18
C SER A 527 5.55 -26.15 -22.71
N GLY A 528 4.44 -25.97 -21.97
CA GLY A 528 4.26 -26.40 -20.59
C GLY A 528 4.81 -25.41 -19.56
N VAL A 529 5.05 -24.15 -19.95
CA VAL A 529 5.72 -23.14 -19.13
C VAL A 529 4.74 -22.25 -18.35
N ALA A 530 3.48 -22.09 -18.80
CA ALA A 530 2.51 -21.17 -18.20
C ALA A 530 1.06 -21.72 -18.17
N PRO A 531 0.20 -21.24 -17.24
CA PRO A 531 -1.25 -21.46 -17.30
C PRO A 531 -1.86 -20.78 -18.53
N SER A 532 -2.92 -21.36 -19.10
CA SER A 532 -3.54 -20.84 -20.33
C SER A 532 -4.36 -19.56 -20.07
N CYS A 533 -3.75 -18.40 -20.20
CA CYS A 533 -4.40 -17.08 -20.26
C CYS A 533 -4.38 -16.44 -21.65
N GLY A 534 -3.71 -17.09 -22.61
CA GLY A 534 -3.56 -16.60 -23.98
C GLY A 534 -4.83 -16.64 -24.82
N ARG A 535 -4.66 -16.45 -26.14
CA ARG A 535 -5.76 -16.22 -27.09
C ARG A 535 -6.84 -17.29 -27.02
N GLN A 536 -6.46 -18.57 -26.91
CA GLN A 536 -7.43 -19.67 -26.87
C GLN A 536 -8.33 -19.61 -25.63
N ALA A 537 -7.80 -19.22 -24.46
CA ALA A 537 -8.60 -19.09 -23.24
C ALA A 537 -9.62 -17.94 -23.35
N LYS A 538 -9.20 -16.82 -23.95
CA LYS A 538 -10.07 -15.65 -24.20
C LYS A 538 -11.15 -15.98 -25.24
N LEU A 539 -10.79 -16.67 -26.34
CA LEU A 539 -11.76 -17.15 -27.33
C LEU A 539 -12.77 -18.16 -26.75
N ALA A 540 -12.33 -19.07 -25.88
CA ALA A 540 -13.22 -19.97 -25.16
C ALA A 540 -14.19 -19.21 -24.24
N THR A 541 -13.73 -18.14 -23.61
CA THR A 541 -14.57 -17.23 -22.81
C THR A 541 -15.61 -16.54 -23.68
N ILE A 542 -15.23 -16.02 -24.85
CA ILE A 542 -16.17 -15.45 -25.82
C ILE A 542 -17.22 -16.47 -26.27
N ALA A 543 -16.82 -17.68 -26.63
CA ALA A 543 -17.75 -18.73 -27.03
C ALA A 543 -18.77 -19.05 -25.91
N ASN A 544 -18.32 -19.06 -24.65
CA ASN A 544 -19.19 -19.26 -23.49
C ASN A 544 -20.16 -18.09 -23.27
N VAL A 545 -19.70 -16.85 -23.44
CA VAL A 545 -20.53 -15.65 -23.37
C VAL A 545 -21.61 -15.64 -24.46
N VAL A 546 -21.26 -15.97 -25.72
CA VAL A 546 -22.22 -16.11 -26.82
C VAL A 546 -23.28 -17.15 -26.51
N ARG A 547 -22.88 -18.33 -26.04
CA ARG A 547 -23.81 -19.40 -25.67
C ARG A 547 -24.79 -18.98 -24.57
N VAL A 548 -24.31 -18.27 -23.54
CA VAL A 548 -25.16 -17.73 -22.48
C VAL A 548 -26.21 -16.76 -23.03
N MET A 549 -25.82 -15.86 -23.93
CA MET A 549 -26.73 -14.92 -24.57
C MET A 549 -27.75 -15.61 -25.48
N GLU A 550 -27.34 -16.61 -26.25
CA GLU A 550 -28.23 -17.42 -27.10
C GLU A 550 -29.24 -18.24 -26.28
N GLU A 551 -28.80 -18.87 -25.19
CA GLU A 551 -29.67 -19.60 -24.26
C GLU A 551 -30.71 -18.66 -23.63
N TRP A 552 -30.31 -17.44 -23.27
CA TRP A 552 -31.24 -16.42 -22.78
C TRP A 552 -32.23 -15.97 -23.86
N LEU A 553 -31.80 -15.80 -25.11
CA LEU A 553 -32.66 -15.51 -26.25
C LEU A 553 -33.69 -16.63 -26.52
N ALA A 554 -33.33 -17.88 -26.26
CA ALA A 554 -34.17 -19.07 -26.48
C ALA A 554 -35.13 -19.38 -25.32
N SER A 555 -34.86 -18.91 -24.10
CA SER A 555 -35.65 -19.19 -22.89
C SER A 555 -37.11 -18.72 -22.97
N GLU A 556 -38.05 -19.46 -22.34
CA GLU A 556 -39.48 -19.12 -22.30
C GLU A 556 -39.76 -17.81 -21.52
N ALA A 557 -38.90 -17.45 -20.55
CA ALA A 557 -38.96 -16.14 -19.86
C ALA A 557 -38.79 -14.96 -20.83
N SER A 558 -38.14 -15.23 -21.97
CA SER A 558 -37.84 -14.30 -23.04
C SER A 558 -38.99 -14.16 -24.07
N GLN A 559 -40.09 -14.89 -23.89
CA GLN A 559 -41.27 -14.88 -24.77
C GLN A 559 -42.48 -14.14 -24.18
N THR A 560 -42.31 -13.48 -23.03
CA THR A 560 -43.38 -12.65 -22.44
C THR A 560 -43.62 -11.40 -23.29
N GLU A 561 -44.88 -11.02 -23.49
CA GLU A 561 -45.37 -9.95 -24.40
C GLU A 561 -44.86 -8.52 -24.07
N ASN A 562 -43.90 -8.37 -23.17
CA ASN A 562 -43.42 -7.09 -22.64
C ASN A 562 -41.88 -6.99 -22.67
N ARG A 563 -41.24 -7.56 -23.70
CA ARG A 563 -39.78 -7.55 -23.86
C ARG A 563 -39.33 -6.22 -24.46
N ASP A 564 -38.25 -5.67 -23.93
CA ASP A 564 -37.56 -4.54 -24.57
C ASP A 564 -36.97 -5.01 -25.91
N ALA A 565 -37.64 -4.64 -27.00
CA ALA A 565 -37.25 -5.03 -28.36
C ALA A 565 -35.88 -4.49 -28.77
N GLU A 566 -35.40 -3.44 -28.10
CA GLU A 566 -34.07 -2.87 -28.32
C GLU A 566 -33.00 -3.75 -27.68
N LEU A 567 -33.20 -4.17 -26.42
CA LEU A 567 -32.31 -5.09 -25.73
C LEU A 567 -32.14 -6.41 -26.49
N VAL A 568 -33.23 -7.00 -27.00
CA VAL A 568 -33.17 -8.24 -27.79
C VAL A 568 -32.32 -8.06 -29.05
N ARG A 569 -32.48 -6.92 -29.72
CA ARG A 569 -31.73 -6.61 -30.94
C ARG A 569 -30.25 -6.39 -30.63
N ALA A 570 -29.93 -5.70 -29.54
CA ALA A 570 -28.57 -5.49 -29.07
C ALA A 570 -27.86 -6.83 -28.81
N ILE A 571 -28.51 -7.73 -28.08
CA ILE A 571 -27.97 -9.06 -27.78
C ILE A 571 -27.81 -9.91 -29.05
N GLN A 572 -28.78 -9.87 -29.98
CA GLN A 572 -28.64 -10.54 -31.27
C GLN A 572 -27.45 -10.04 -32.09
N ASN A 573 -27.24 -8.71 -32.11
CA ASN A 573 -26.09 -8.11 -32.79
C ASN A 573 -24.78 -8.53 -32.11
N ALA A 574 -24.71 -8.52 -30.77
CA ALA A 574 -23.55 -8.95 -30.01
C ALA A 574 -23.22 -10.44 -30.25
N CYS A 575 -24.21 -11.34 -30.27
CA CYS A 575 -24.02 -12.75 -30.63
C CYS A 575 -23.45 -12.91 -32.04
N GLN A 576 -23.95 -12.16 -33.03
CA GLN A 576 -23.40 -12.20 -34.39
C GLN A 576 -21.96 -11.70 -34.44
N LEU A 577 -21.69 -10.59 -33.76
CA LEU A 577 -20.40 -9.94 -33.70
C LEU A 577 -19.33 -10.87 -33.10
N LEU A 578 -19.58 -11.35 -31.87
CA LEU A 578 -18.68 -12.25 -31.14
C LEU A 578 -18.63 -13.67 -31.71
N GLY A 579 -19.74 -14.16 -32.26
CA GLY A 579 -19.83 -15.47 -32.88
C GLY A 579 -18.89 -15.62 -34.09
N ASN A 580 -18.75 -14.58 -34.90
CA ASN A 580 -17.82 -14.56 -36.03
C ASN A 580 -16.35 -14.73 -35.59
N TYR A 581 -15.98 -14.25 -34.40
CA TYR A 581 -14.64 -14.42 -33.83
C TYR A 581 -14.39 -15.85 -33.36
N SER A 582 -15.35 -16.45 -32.66
CA SER A 582 -15.24 -17.83 -32.18
C SER A 582 -15.19 -18.88 -33.30
N ALA A 583 -15.77 -18.56 -34.47
CA ALA A 583 -15.85 -19.42 -35.65
C ALA A 583 -14.72 -19.23 -36.67
N SER A 584 -13.77 -18.32 -36.42
CA SER A 584 -12.58 -18.15 -37.27
C SER A 584 -11.76 -19.46 -37.30
N PRO A 585 -11.23 -19.89 -38.47
CA PRO A 585 -10.56 -21.18 -38.65
C PRO A 585 -9.33 -21.42 -37.76
N ASP A 586 -8.86 -20.40 -37.04
CA ASP A 586 -7.76 -20.51 -36.06
C ASP A 586 -8.21 -21.16 -34.72
N SER A 587 -9.52 -21.26 -34.42
CA SER A 587 -10.02 -21.99 -33.22
C SER A 587 -10.15 -23.51 -33.42
N VAL A 588 -10.13 -23.98 -34.68
CA VAL A 588 -10.42 -25.38 -35.05
C VAL A 588 -9.21 -26.30 -34.94
N MET A 589 -7.99 -25.77 -34.78
CA MET A 589 -6.79 -26.59 -34.63
C MET A 589 -6.68 -27.28 -33.27
N HIS A 590 -7.33 -26.77 -32.21
CA HIS A 590 -7.14 -27.31 -30.86
C HIS A 590 -8.04 -28.50 -30.51
N ASP A 591 -9.21 -28.60 -31.14
CA ASP A 591 -10.15 -29.72 -30.94
C ASP A 591 -9.64 -31.04 -31.55
N GLN A 592 -8.60 -30.99 -32.39
CA GLN A 592 -7.93 -32.19 -32.93
C GLN A 592 -6.71 -32.64 -32.09
N VAL A 593 -6.24 -31.83 -31.14
CA VAL A 593 -5.01 -32.13 -30.37
C VAL A 593 -5.32 -32.72 -28.98
N LEU A 594 -6.46 -32.39 -28.36
CA LEU A 594 -6.89 -32.99 -27.08
C LEU A 594 -7.71 -34.28 -27.22
N GLY A 595 -7.88 -34.77 -28.46
CA GLY A 595 -8.49 -36.06 -28.77
C GLY A 595 -7.49 -37.21 -28.85
N ARG A 596 -6.55 -37.34 -27.90
CA ARG A 596 -5.78 -38.57 -27.64
C ARG A 596 -5.35 -38.74 -26.19
#